data_AF-A0A661EWB4-F1
#
_entry.id   AF-A0A661EWB4-F1
#
_cell.length_a   1.000
_cell.length_b   1.000
_cell.length_c   1.000
_cell.angle_alpha   90.00
_cell.angle_beta   90.00
_cell.angle_gamma   90.00
#
_symmetry.space_group_name_H-M   'P 1'
#
loop_
_entity.id
_entity.type
_entity.pdbx_description
1 polymer ?
#
loop_
_entity_poly.entity_id
_entity_poly.type
_entity_poly.pdbx_seq_one_letter_code
_entity_poly.pdbx_strand_id
1 'polypeptide(L)'
;MRNCKQIIELSSQAMETRLPLLTCLEMKFHLLTCKTCCRYASQLSIMQKTLTAMDTNDTGVHLSAEAKQRIAKKLSSCWPKTD
;
A
#
# COMPACT_ATOMS: atom_id res chain seq x y z
N MET A 1 26.83 -1.85 -2.43
CA MET A 1 25.95 -1.18 -1.44
C MET A 1 25.08 -0.18 -2.17
N ARG A 2 23.75 -0.31 -2.07
CA ARG A 2 22.84 0.74 -2.56
C ARG A 2 22.97 1.99 -1.70
N ASN A 3 22.78 3.15 -2.30
CA ASN A 3 22.80 4.42 -1.58
C ASN A 3 21.48 4.66 -0.82
N CYS A 4 21.47 5.62 0.10
CA CYS A 4 20.29 5.90 0.94
C CYS A 4 19.03 6.21 0.12
N LYS A 5 19.15 6.91 -1.02
CA LYS A 5 18.00 7.24 -1.88
C LYS A 5 17.34 5.99 -2.45
N GLN A 6 18.16 5.08 -2.99
CA GLN A 6 17.67 3.80 -3.51
C GLN A 6 17.02 2.93 -2.41
N ILE A 7 17.52 3.01 -1.18
CA ILE A 7 16.96 2.27 -0.04
C ILE A 7 15.62 2.85 0.38
N ILE A 8 15.48 4.17 0.37
CA ILE A 8 14.22 4.86 0.63
C ILE A 8 13.17 4.46 -0.41
N GLU A 9 13.52 4.52 -1.71
CA GLU A 9 12.65 4.09 -2.80
C GLU A 9 12.24 2.62 -2.67
N LEU A 10 13.19 1.72 -2.39
CA LEU A 10 12.90 0.30 -2.16
C LEU A 10 12.02 0.07 -0.93
N SER A 11 12.21 0.84 0.14
CA SER A 11 11.38 0.73 1.35
C SER A 11 9.93 1.10 1.06
N SER A 12 9.70 2.12 0.22
CA SER A 12 8.36 2.48 -0.25
C SER A 12 7.78 1.41 -1.17
N GLN A 13 8.55 0.91 -2.14
CA GLN A 13 8.09 -0.12 -3.07
C GLN A 13 7.72 -1.43 -2.37
N ALA A 14 8.45 -1.79 -1.29
CA ALA A 14 8.17 -2.96 -0.47
C ALA A 14 6.81 -2.92 0.25
N MET A 15 6.20 -1.74 0.39
CA MET A 15 4.86 -1.60 0.97
C MET A 15 3.75 -2.02 0.01
N GLU A 16 3.96 -1.79 -1.28
CA GLU A 16 2.97 -2.05 -2.33
C GLU A 16 3.17 -3.42 -2.98
N THR A 17 4.43 -3.84 -3.13
CA THR A 17 4.80 -5.02 -3.90
C THR A 17 5.87 -5.85 -3.20
N ARG A 18 5.91 -7.15 -3.49
CA ARG A 18 6.97 -8.03 -2.98
C ARG A 18 8.26 -7.77 -3.75
N LEU A 19 9.31 -7.42 -3.02
CA LEU A 19 10.65 -7.28 -3.59
C LEU A 19 11.30 -8.66 -3.85
N PRO A 20 12.18 -8.77 -4.85
CA PRO A 20 13.05 -9.94 -5.00
C PRO A 20 13.87 -10.19 -3.73
N LEU A 21 14.09 -11.46 -3.39
CA LEU A 21 14.74 -11.85 -2.13
C LEU A 21 16.13 -11.23 -1.95
N LEU A 22 16.93 -11.19 -3.02
CA LEU A 22 18.27 -10.57 -3.00
C LEU A 22 18.19 -9.07 -2.69
N THR A 23 17.27 -8.36 -3.35
CA THR A 23 17.02 -6.94 -3.13
C THR A 23 16.60 -6.68 -1.68
N CYS A 24 15.79 -7.57 -1.12
CA CYS A 24 15.33 -7.50 0.26
C CYS A 24 16.49 -7.68 1.25
N LEU A 25 17.43 -8.60 0.98
CA LEU A 25 18.64 -8.78 1.77
C LEU A 25 19.57 -7.57 1.72
N GLU A 26 19.82 -7.02 0.53
CA GLU A 26 20.63 -5.82 0.35
C GLU A 26 20.04 -4.62 1.09
N MET A 27 18.72 -4.48 1.05
CA MET A 27 18.00 -3.46 1.81
C MET A 27 18.20 -3.64 3.31
N LYS A 28 17.95 -4.84 3.84
CA LYS A 28 18.16 -5.16 5.26
C LYS A 28 19.58 -4.88 5.72
N PHE A 29 20.58 -5.24 4.91
CA PHE A 29 21.98 -4.95 5.23
C PHE A 29 22.23 -3.45 5.39
N HIS A 30 21.71 -2.62 4.48
CA HIS A 30 21.86 -1.16 4.59
C HIS A 30 21.14 -0.60 5.82
N LEU A 31 19.97 -1.14 6.19
CA LEU A 31 19.25 -0.70 7.38
C LEU A 31 20.03 -0.99 8.68
N LEU A 32 20.85 -2.04 8.70
CA LEU A 32 21.73 -2.34 9.85
C LEU A 32 22.88 -1.33 9.99
N THR A 33 23.35 -0.75 8.89
CA THR A 33 24.52 0.16 8.88
C THR A 33 24.14 1.63 8.88
N CYS A 34 22.92 1.99 8.44
CA CYS A 34 22.46 3.36 8.34
C CYS A 34 21.24 3.63 9.25
N LYS A 35 21.49 4.34 10.36
CA LYS A 35 20.45 4.72 11.34
C LYS A 35 19.31 5.54 10.72
N THR A 36 19.61 6.43 9.79
CA THR A 36 18.60 7.28 9.15
C THR A 36 17.62 6.45 8.32
N CYS A 37 18.14 5.54 7.49
CA CYS A 37 17.30 4.64 6.69
C CYS A 37 16.50 3.68 7.59
N CYS A 38 17.10 3.18 8.68
CA CYS A 38 16.38 2.37 9.67
C CYS A 38 15.20 3.11 10.29
N ARG A 39 15.39 4.38 10.68
CA ARG A 39 14.32 5.22 11.24
C ARG A 39 13.22 5.48 10.23
N TYR A 40 13.59 5.82 8.99
CA TYR A 40 12.62 6.02 7.91
C TYR A 40 11.76 4.78 7.66
N ALA A 41 12.40 3.61 7.47
CA ALA A 41 11.69 2.35 7.26
C ALA A 41 10.75 2.00 8.43
N SER A 42 11.18 2.30 9.66
CA SER A 42 10.36 2.08 10.86
C SER A 42 9.13 2.99 10.87
N GLN A 43 9.29 4.29 10.63
CA GLN A 43 8.19 5.26 10.56
C GLN A 43 7.19 4.88 9.48
N LEU A 44 7.69 4.50 8.31
CA LEU A 44 6.88 4.09 7.18
C LEU A 44 6.04 2.83 7.49
N SER A 45 6.65 1.84 8.17
CA SER A 45 5.93 0.65 8.62
C SER A 45 4.85 0.95 9.66
N ILE A 46 5.07 1.94 10.54
CA ILE A 46 4.08 2.37 11.53
C ILE A 46 2.89 3.02 10.81
N MET A 47 3.16 3.95 9.89
CA MET A 47 2.11 4.61 9.11
C MET A 47 1.24 3.59 8.37
N GLN A 48 1.86 2.60 7.70
CA GLN A 48 1.13 1.54 7.01
C GLN A 48 0.23 0.77 7.95
N LYS A 49 0.77 0.30 9.09
CA LYS A 49 0.00 -0.46 10.08
C LYS A 49 -1.16 0.33 10.64
N THR A 50 -0.97 1.61 10.94
CA THR A 50 -2.03 2.48 11.45
C THR A 50 -3.14 2.63 10.42
N LEU A 51 -2.81 2.91 9.15
CA LEU A 51 -3.79 3.04 8.08
C LEU A 51 -4.56 1.73 7.85
N THR A 52 -3.86 0.60 7.79
CA THR A 52 -4.50 -0.72 7.67
C THR A 52 -5.37 -1.06 8.88
N ALA A 53 -4.97 -0.66 10.09
CA ALA A 53 -5.76 -0.84 11.30
C ALA A 53 -7.03 0.04 11.31
N MET A 54 -6.97 1.23 10.69
CA MET A 54 -8.14 2.09 10.50
C MET A 54 -9.10 1.50 9.46
N ASP A 55 -8.58 0.99 8.33
CA ASP A 55 -9.39 0.31 7.31
C ASP A 55 -10.04 -0.98 7.83
N THR A 56 -9.40 -1.70 8.75
CA THR A 56 -9.97 -2.92 9.34
C THR A 56 -10.96 -2.67 10.47
N ASN A 57 -10.91 -1.48 11.09
CA ASN A 57 -11.96 -1.00 12.00
C ASN A 57 -13.12 -0.31 11.25
N ASP A 58 -13.27 -0.58 9.95
CA ASP A 58 -14.38 -0.10 9.15
C ASP A 58 -15.71 -0.41 9.84
N THR A 59 -16.29 0.62 10.44
CA THR A 59 -17.71 0.69 10.84
C THR A 59 -18.59 0.80 9.59
N GLY A 60 -18.26 0.03 8.55
CA GLY A 60 -18.93 -0.01 7.26
C GLY A 60 -19.23 1.37 6.71
N VAL A 61 -18.25 2.03 6.10
CA VAL A 61 -18.53 3.11 5.12
C VAL A 61 -19.12 2.45 3.88
N HIS A 62 -20.33 1.95 4.04
CA HIS A 62 -21.14 1.45 2.96
C HIS A 62 -21.82 2.63 2.29
N LEU A 63 -21.80 2.60 0.96
CA LEU A 63 -22.70 3.42 0.18
C LEU A 63 -24.13 3.24 0.69
N SER A 64 -24.86 4.35 0.84
CA SER A 64 -26.29 4.30 1.12
C SER A 64 -26.98 3.45 0.05
N ALA A 65 -28.11 2.82 0.41
CA ALA A 65 -28.87 2.00 -0.53
C ALA A 65 -29.20 2.77 -1.82
N GLU A 66 -29.51 4.06 -1.69
CA GLU A 66 -29.76 4.97 -2.81
C GLU A 66 -28.51 5.16 -3.69
N ALA A 67 -27.34 5.40 -3.10
CA ALA A 67 -26.09 5.54 -3.84
C ALA A 67 -25.74 4.25 -4.61
N LYS A 68 -25.94 3.07 -4.00
CA LYS A 68 -25.77 1.77 -4.67
C LYS A 68 -26.71 1.63 -5.87
N GLN A 69 -27.99 1.98 -5.72
CA GLN A 69 -28.98 1.87 -6.78
C GLN A 69 -28.70 2.83 -7.95
N ARG A 70 -28.27 4.06 -7.66
CA ARG A 70 -27.85 5.03 -8.69
C ARG A 70 -26.68 4.52 -9.52
N ILE A 71 -25.67 3.93 -8.87
CA ILE A 71 -24.49 3.37 -9.53
C ILE A 71 -24.87 2.16 -10.39
N ALA A 72 -25.65 1.22 -9.83
CA ALA A 72 -26.10 0.03 -10.55
C ALA A 72 -26.88 0.38 -11.83
N LYS A 73 -27.79 1.36 -11.75
CA LYS A 73 -28.57 1.82 -12.90
C LYS A 73 -27.67 2.40 -13.99
N LYS A 74 -26.67 3.21 -13.63
CA LYS A 74 -25.71 3.78 -14.59
C LYS A 74 -24.84 2.71 -15.27
N LEU A 75 -24.36 1.73 -14.51
CA LEU A 75 -23.59 0.61 -15.06
C LEU A 75 -24.42 -0.21 -16.06
N SER A 76 -25.68 -0.53 -15.73
CA SER A 76 -26.57 -1.26 -16.64
C SER A 76 -26.90 -0.51 -17.93
N SER A 77 -26.87 0.82 -17.92
CA SER A 77 -27.12 1.65 -19.11
C SER A 77 -25.90 1.82 -20.03
N CYS A 78 -24.68 1.60 -19.51
CA CYS A 78 -23.43 1.85 -20.23
C CYS A 78 -22.72 0.57 -20.68
N TRP A 79 -23.08 -0.59 -20.12
CA TRP A 79 -22.44 -1.87 -20.48
C TRP A 79 -23.16 -2.54 -21.66
N PRO A 80 -22.49 -2.80 -22.80
CA PRO A 80 -23.09 -3.56 -23.88
C PRO A 80 -23.33 -4.99 -23.41
N LYS A 81 -24.58 -5.48 -23.54
CA LYS A 81 -24.88 -6.89 -23.33
C LYS A 81 -24.12 -7.68 -24.40
N THR A 82 -23.11 -8.45 -23.98
CA THR A 82 -22.58 -9.54 -24.79
C THR A 82 -23.54 -10.71 -24.63
N ASP A 83 -24.40 -10.89 -25.64
CA ASP A 83 -25.12 -12.14 -25.87
C ASP A 83 -24.14 -13.27 -26.24
#